data_AF-A0A7X6XMD3-F1
#
_entry.id   AF-A0A7X6XMD3-F1
#
_cell.length_a   1.000
_cell.length_b   1.000
_cell.length_c   1.000
_cell.angle_alpha   90.00
_cell.angle_beta   90.00
_cell.angle_gamma   90.00
#
_symmetry.space_group_name_H-M   'P 1'
#
loop_
_entity.id
_entity.type
_entity.pdbx_description
1 polymer ?
#
loop_
_entity_poly.entity_id
_entity_poly.type
_entity_poly.pdbx_seq_one_letter_code
_entity_poly.pdbx_strand_id
1 'polypeptide(L)'
;MKVLQAAYRGVKAGNPDATVIGLGGSGPSDPWLFECLKLGGGRHCDAISFHGYGATIWSTVGGPERLIAVVRRIRQALRAAGTPDVQIWDTECGPSVMANFRKFRLLGGEATPLDAARMFPKSVAAARAAGLARVLYYSGHEKTHAGDGGAGMFLADLNHTVRAGVVPLAVATSLLEGRCYVRRVPHAKAPNLVDLQFTGRGGTVRMLWAAEGSLAAPLPADTRQIVSMWGRPIKPTGRQIRVDQNPVYVLLP
;
A
#
# COMPACT_ATOMS: atom_id res chain seq x y z
N MET A 1 5.97 -9.48 26.68
CA MET A 1 5.21 -10.73 26.45
C MET A 1 4.06 -10.96 27.43
N LYS A 2 4.25 -10.81 28.76
CA LYS A 2 3.17 -11.04 29.76
C LYS A 2 1.85 -10.30 29.46
N VAL A 3 1.93 -9.02 29.08
CA VAL A 3 0.75 -8.20 28.73
C VAL A 3 0.03 -8.76 27.50
N LEU A 4 0.75 -9.08 26.42
CA LEU A 4 0.17 -9.63 25.19
C LEU A 4 -0.54 -10.97 25.44
N GLN A 5 0.08 -11.87 26.21
CA GLN A 5 -0.50 -13.16 26.55
C GLN A 5 -1.77 -13.01 27.42
N ALA A 6 -1.74 -12.11 28.41
CA ALA A 6 -2.90 -11.84 29.24
C ALA A 6 -4.06 -11.25 28.42
N ALA A 7 -3.76 -10.28 27.54
CA ALA A 7 -4.74 -9.67 26.64
C ALA A 7 -5.35 -10.70 25.67
N TYR A 8 -4.53 -11.52 25.01
CA TYR A 8 -5.02 -12.55 24.08
C TYR A 8 -5.97 -13.52 24.79
N ARG A 9 -5.59 -14.04 25.96
CA ARG A 9 -6.45 -14.95 26.73
C ARG A 9 -7.74 -14.29 27.17
N GLY A 10 -7.68 -13.06 27.69
CA GLY A 10 -8.87 -12.32 28.11
C GLY A 10 -9.84 -12.08 26.96
N VAL A 11 -9.34 -11.63 25.80
CA VAL A 11 -10.17 -11.41 24.61
C VAL A 11 -10.79 -12.71 24.13
N LYS A 12 -10.00 -13.78 23.98
CA LYS A 12 -10.50 -15.07 23.49
C LYS A 12 -11.45 -15.77 24.46
N ALA A 13 -11.33 -15.54 25.77
CA ALA A 13 -12.28 -16.04 26.76
C ALA A 13 -13.65 -15.33 26.66
N GLY A 14 -13.66 -14.02 26.36
CA GLY A 14 -14.89 -13.27 26.16
C GLY A 14 -15.53 -13.46 24.79
N ASN A 15 -14.70 -13.55 23.74
CA ASN A 15 -15.12 -13.80 22.36
C ASN A 15 -14.03 -14.57 21.59
N PRO A 16 -14.19 -15.90 21.39
CA PRO A 16 -13.23 -16.71 20.65
C PRO A 16 -13.00 -16.27 19.20
N ASP A 17 -14.02 -15.67 18.57
CA ASP A 17 -14.00 -15.25 17.16
C ASP A 17 -13.35 -13.88 16.94
N ALA A 18 -13.08 -13.12 18.01
CA ALA A 18 -12.44 -11.81 17.90
C ALA A 18 -11.01 -11.94 17.36
N THR A 19 -10.66 -11.18 16.31
CA THR A 19 -9.28 -11.08 15.83
C THR A 19 -8.43 -10.25 16.80
N VAL A 20 -7.38 -10.86 17.36
CA VAL A 20 -6.39 -10.16 18.18
C VAL A 20 -5.21 -9.75 17.32
N ILE A 21 -4.99 -8.43 17.21
CA ILE A 21 -3.88 -7.85 16.46
C ILE A 21 -2.80 -7.43 17.47
N GLY A 22 -1.59 -7.95 17.31
CA GLY A 22 -0.47 -7.71 18.23
C GLY A 22 0.72 -7.01 17.57
N LEU A 23 1.64 -6.54 18.41
CA LEU A 23 2.95 -6.03 18.01
C LEU A 23 2.93 -4.76 17.12
N GLY A 24 1.81 -4.03 17.12
CA GLY A 24 1.65 -2.76 16.42
C GLY A 24 2.56 -1.64 16.95
N GLY A 25 2.64 -0.53 16.21
CA GLY A 25 3.49 0.61 16.54
C GLY A 25 4.96 0.49 16.11
N SER A 26 5.39 -0.69 15.66
CA SER A 26 6.76 -0.91 15.22
C SER A 26 6.96 -0.62 13.74
N GLY A 27 8.14 -0.14 13.37
CA GLY A 27 8.55 -0.16 11.97
C GLY A 27 8.74 -1.62 11.49
N PRO A 28 8.57 -1.93 10.20
CA PRO A 28 8.56 -3.32 9.77
C PRO A 28 9.95 -4.00 9.75
N SER A 29 11.01 -3.22 10.00
CA SER A 29 12.38 -3.71 10.21
C SER A 29 12.86 -3.52 11.65
N ASP A 30 11.97 -3.11 12.56
CA ASP A 30 12.32 -2.82 13.95
C ASP A 30 12.80 -4.09 14.66
N PRO A 31 14.00 -4.10 15.28
CA PRO A 31 14.49 -5.22 16.07
C PRO A 31 13.48 -5.70 17.13
N TRP A 32 12.72 -4.78 17.74
CA TRP A 32 11.74 -5.12 18.76
C TRP A 32 10.67 -6.09 18.25
N LEU A 33 10.20 -5.94 17.01
CA LEU A 33 9.23 -6.85 16.39
C LEU A 33 9.82 -8.27 16.33
N PHE A 34 11.06 -8.41 15.84
CA PHE A 34 11.71 -9.71 15.69
C PHE A 34 12.02 -10.37 17.03
N GLU A 35 12.43 -9.60 18.05
CA GLU A 35 12.61 -10.12 19.40
C GLU A 35 11.29 -10.60 20.01
N CYS A 36 10.19 -9.86 19.81
CA CYS A 36 8.87 -10.31 20.25
C CYS A 36 8.46 -11.63 19.58
N LEU A 37 8.73 -11.79 18.28
CA LEU A 37 8.45 -13.04 17.56
C LEU A 37 9.29 -14.21 18.10
N LYS A 38 10.59 -14.02 18.34
CA LYS A 38 11.47 -15.03 18.95
C LYS A 38 10.98 -15.49 20.32
N LEU A 39 10.43 -14.57 21.12
CA LEU A 39 9.85 -14.86 22.44
C LEU A 39 8.43 -15.48 22.37
N GLY A 40 7.95 -15.84 21.17
CA GLY A 40 6.66 -16.50 20.99
C GLY A 40 5.47 -15.55 20.87
N GLY A 41 5.68 -14.26 20.62
CA GLY A 41 4.61 -13.26 20.47
C GLY A 41 3.56 -13.62 19.41
N GLY A 42 3.96 -14.35 18.36
CA GLY A 42 3.06 -14.88 17.35
C GLY A 42 1.99 -15.84 17.89
N ARG A 43 2.23 -16.51 19.03
CA ARG A 43 1.27 -17.45 19.65
C ARG A 43 0.13 -16.75 20.38
N HIS A 44 0.22 -15.44 20.50
CA HIS A 44 -0.70 -14.61 21.29
C HIS A 44 -1.31 -13.50 20.42
N CYS A 45 -1.45 -13.75 19.12
CA CYS A 45 -2.15 -12.90 18.18
C CYS A 45 -2.62 -13.72 16.97
N ASP A 46 -3.70 -13.29 16.33
CA ASP A 46 -4.18 -13.87 15.06
C ASP A 46 -3.55 -13.12 13.86
N ALA A 47 -3.16 -11.87 14.10
CA ALA A 47 -2.40 -11.03 13.18
C ALA A 47 -1.32 -10.26 13.94
N ILE A 48 -0.16 -10.10 13.32
CA ILE A 48 0.80 -9.07 13.73
C ILE A 48 0.64 -7.84 12.87
N SER A 49 1.00 -6.68 13.41
CA SER A 49 1.06 -5.46 12.63
C SER A 49 2.37 -4.70 12.73
N PHE A 50 2.60 -3.84 11.73
CA PHE A 50 3.67 -2.85 11.68
C PHE A 50 3.14 -1.55 11.07
N HIS A 51 3.92 -0.47 11.15
CA HIS A 51 3.60 0.83 10.57
C HIS A 51 4.52 1.13 9.37
N GLY A 52 3.96 1.08 8.16
CA GLY A 52 4.69 1.04 6.89
C GLY A 52 5.09 2.38 6.27
N TYR A 53 5.03 3.51 6.99
CA TYR A 53 5.31 4.87 6.47
C TYR A 53 6.54 4.99 5.57
N GLY A 54 7.59 4.19 5.81
CA GLY A 54 8.72 4.03 4.89
C GLY A 54 8.44 2.98 3.82
N ALA A 55 8.40 1.70 4.21
CA ALA A 55 8.42 0.58 3.27
C ALA A 55 7.27 0.61 2.25
N THR A 56 6.06 0.96 2.69
CA THR A 56 4.85 1.03 1.86
C THR A 56 4.92 2.23 0.90
N ILE A 57 5.48 3.36 1.36
CA ILE A 57 5.60 4.58 0.57
C ILE A 57 6.73 4.54 -0.44
N TRP A 58 7.92 4.07 -0.06
CA TRP A 58 9.04 3.93 -1.00
C TRP A 58 8.73 2.96 -2.14
N SER A 59 7.82 2.01 -1.91
CA SER A 59 7.35 1.08 -2.94
C SER A 59 6.51 1.73 -4.03
N THR A 60 6.09 2.99 -3.84
CA THR A 60 5.31 3.77 -4.83
C THR A 60 6.19 4.42 -5.91
N VAL A 61 7.51 4.41 -5.74
CA VAL A 61 8.44 4.95 -6.74
C VAL A 61 8.97 3.83 -7.62
N GLY A 62 9.79 2.94 -7.06
CA GLY A 62 10.52 1.91 -7.81
C GLY A 62 9.81 0.56 -8.00
N GLY A 63 8.67 0.36 -7.33
CA GLY A 63 7.94 -0.91 -7.34
C GLY A 63 7.86 -1.60 -5.98
N PRO A 64 7.18 -2.77 -5.91
CA PRO A 64 6.79 -3.42 -4.67
C PRO A 64 7.91 -4.16 -3.94
N GLU A 65 9.11 -4.27 -4.53
CA GLU A 65 10.16 -5.20 -4.13
C GLU A 65 10.64 -4.96 -2.70
N ARG A 66 10.70 -3.69 -2.27
CA ARG A 66 11.11 -3.34 -0.91
C ARG A 66 10.11 -3.86 0.12
N LEU A 67 8.81 -3.63 -0.09
CA LEU A 67 7.77 -4.13 0.81
C LEU A 67 7.71 -5.67 0.77
N ILE A 68 7.82 -6.29 -0.41
CA ILE A 68 7.92 -7.75 -0.54
C ILE A 68 9.07 -8.31 0.31
N ALA A 69 10.26 -7.72 0.21
CA ALA A 69 11.44 -8.19 0.95
C ALA A 69 11.23 -8.11 2.47
N VAL A 70 10.60 -7.02 2.93
CA VAL A 70 10.29 -6.79 4.34
C VAL A 70 9.25 -7.79 4.86
N VAL A 71 8.13 -7.96 4.16
CA VAL A 71 7.09 -8.93 4.54
C VAL A 71 7.62 -10.36 4.50
N ARG A 72 8.50 -10.69 3.53
CA ARG A 72 9.18 -11.98 3.46
C ARG A 72 10.03 -12.25 4.70
N ARG A 73 10.76 -11.25 5.20
CA ARG A 73 11.58 -11.37 6.43
C ARG A 73 10.70 -11.62 7.65
N ILE A 74 9.57 -10.91 7.76
CA ILE A 74 8.59 -11.14 8.84
C ILE A 74 8.00 -12.55 8.75
N ARG A 75 7.60 -13.01 7.55
CA ARG A 75 7.13 -14.39 7.32
C ARG A 75 8.16 -15.45 7.71
N GLN A 76 9.43 -15.21 7.44
CA GLN A 76 10.50 -16.12 7.86
C GLN A 76 10.61 -16.18 9.40
N ALA A 77 10.52 -15.03 10.08
CA ALA A 77 10.55 -14.98 11.55
C ALA A 77 9.34 -15.69 12.18
N LEU A 78 8.14 -15.51 11.61
CA LEU A 78 6.93 -16.24 12.04
C LEU A 78 7.06 -17.76 11.87
N ARG A 79 7.63 -18.23 10.76
CA ARG A 79 7.94 -19.66 10.56
C ARG A 79 8.92 -20.18 11.60
N ALA A 80 10.01 -19.44 11.85
CA ALA A 80 11.00 -19.82 12.85
C ALA A 80 10.43 -19.87 14.28
N ALA A 81 9.44 -19.02 14.58
CA ALA A 81 8.73 -19.00 15.86
C ALA A 81 7.63 -20.08 16.00
N GLY A 82 7.38 -20.86 14.94
CA GLY A 82 6.36 -21.91 14.93
C GLY A 82 4.93 -21.40 14.76
N THR A 83 4.75 -20.20 14.19
CA THR A 83 3.43 -19.55 13.98
C THR A 83 3.27 -19.07 12.53
N PRO A 84 3.39 -19.95 11.52
CA PRO A 84 3.42 -19.55 10.11
C PRO A 84 2.15 -18.87 9.60
N ASP A 85 1.00 -19.22 10.19
CA ASP A 85 -0.34 -18.84 9.72
C ASP A 85 -0.80 -17.47 10.22
N VAL A 86 -0.09 -16.89 11.19
CA VAL A 86 -0.39 -15.54 11.71
C VAL A 86 -0.39 -14.53 10.56
N GLN A 87 -1.43 -13.72 10.46
CA GLN A 87 -1.54 -12.74 9.40
C GLN A 87 -0.56 -11.57 9.60
N ILE A 88 -0.22 -10.87 8.52
CA ILE A 88 0.63 -9.67 8.57
C ILE A 88 -0.18 -8.50 8.04
N TRP A 89 -0.35 -7.48 8.88
CA TRP A 89 -1.12 -6.28 8.59
C TRP A 89 -0.19 -5.05 8.62
N ASP A 90 -0.41 -4.10 7.73
CA ASP A 90 0.15 -2.75 7.87
C ASP A 90 -0.94 -1.88 8.50
N THR A 91 -0.88 -1.66 9.81
CA THR A 91 -1.96 -0.97 10.53
C THR A 91 -1.83 0.55 10.50
N GLU A 92 -0.73 1.08 9.97
CA GLU A 92 -0.55 2.52 9.84
C GLU A 92 0.45 2.86 8.73
N CYS A 93 -0.06 3.39 7.62
CA CYS A 93 0.77 3.88 6.53
C CYS A 93 0.10 5.02 5.77
N GLY A 94 0.84 5.67 4.88
CA GLY A 94 0.32 6.75 4.05
C GLY A 94 1.38 7.84 3.88
N PRO A 95 1.36 8.60 2.78
CA PRO A 95 2.17 9.80 2.69
C PRO A 95 1.62 10.87 3.64
N SER A 96 2.52 11.65 4.23
CA SER A 96 2.12 12.97 4.76
C SER A 96 1.72 13.86 3.58
N VAL A 97 0.50 14.40 3.58
CA VAL A 97 -0.03 15.19 2.45
C VAL A 97 -0.28 16.61 2.88
N MET A 98 0.29 17.56 2.14
CA MET A 98 0.09 18.99 2.36
C MET A 98 -1.39 19.34 2.44
N ALA A 99 -1.78 20.02 3.53
CA ALA A 99 -3.13 20.56 3.67
C ALA A 99 -3.26 21.89 2.91
N ASN A 100 -4.37 22.09 2.19
CA ASN A 100 -4.65 23.32 1.43
C ASN A 100 -4.80 24.57 2.31
N PHE A 101 -4.95 24.42 3.63
CA PHE A 101 -5.31 25.49 4.57
C PHE A 101 -4.19 25.94 5.50
N ARG A 102 -2.93 25.52 5.30
CA ARG A 102 -1.82 26.02 6.12
C ARG A 102 -1.40 27.41 5.66
N LYS A 103 -2.01 28.44 6.27
CA LYS A 103 -1.57 29.84 6.19
C LYS A 103 -0.17 30.04 6.79
N PHE A 104 0.32 29.12 7.63
CA PHE A 104 1.64 29.20 8.25
C PHE A 104 2.29 27.81 8.39
N ARG A 105 3.54 27.71 7.93
CA ARG A 105 4.50 26.58 7.95
C ARG A 105 4.32 25.46 6.91
N LEU A 106 5.20 25.54 5.91
CA LEU A 106 5.77 24.39 5.20
C LEU A 106 6.85 23.77 6.11
N LEU A 107 6.54 22.69 6.82
CA LEU A 107 7.61 21.77 7.18
C LEU A 107 7.94 21.00 5.88
N GLY A 108 9.15 21.15 5.36
CA GLY A 108 9.56 20.47 4.13
C GLY A 108 9.44 18.95 4.26
N GLY A 109 9.13 18.27 3.15
CA GLY A 109 9.05 16.80 3.09
C GLY A 109 7.64 16.20 2.97
N GLU A 110 6.59 17.03 2.98
CA GLU A 110 5.21 16.58 2.71
C GLU A 110 4.96 16.39 1.21
N ALA A 111 4.16 15.39 0.85
CA ALA A 111 3.71 15.15 -0.52
C ALA A 111 2.67 16.19 -0.94
N THR A 112 2.74 16.66 -2.18
CA THR A 112 1.65 17.46 -2.75
C THR A 112 0.37 16.62 -2.88
N PRO A 113 -0.82 17.23 -3.00
CA PRO A 113 -2.05 16.47 -3.27
C PRO A 113 -1.95 15.57 -4.53
N LEU A 114 -1.21 16.01 -5.55
CA LEU A 114 -0.97 15.21 -6.75
C LEU A 114 -0.02 14.04 -6.49
N ASP A 115 1.03 14.23 -5.70
CA ASP A 115 1.93 13.14 -5.32
C ASP A 115 1.17 12.08 -4.51
N ALA A 116 0.39 12.50 -3.52
CA ALA A 116 -0.46 11.60 -2.76
C ALA A 116 -1.43 10.81 -3.67
N ALA A 117 -2.05 11.48 -4.64
CA ALA A 117 -2.93 10.87 -5.64
C ALA A 117 -2.24 9.80 -6.50
N ARG A 118 -0.92 9.91 -6.73
CA ARG A 118 -0.11 8.88 -7.40
C ARG A 118 0.30 7.75 -6.45
N MET A 119 0.51 8.06 -5.17
CA MET A 119 1.10 7.14 -4.19
C MET A 119 0.08 6.13 -3.65
N PHE A 120 -1.14 6.57 -3.33
CA PHE A 120 -2.20 5.67 -2.82
C PHE A 120 -2.47 4.46 -3.73
N PRO A 121 -2.80 4.63 -5.03
CA PRO A 121 -3.04 3.47 -5.90
C PRO A 121 -1.83 2.53 -5.99
N LYS A 122 -0.60 3.06 -6.02
CA LYS A 122 0.62 2.25 -6.09
C LYS A 122 0.90 1.49 -4.80
N SER A 123 0.57 2.08 -3.65
CA SER A 123 0.70 1.40 -2.36
C SER A 123 -0.28 0.24 -2.22
N VAL A 124 -1.49 0.33 -2.78
CA VAL A 124 -2.43 -0.81 -2.88
C VAL A 124 -1.80 -1.94 -3.67
N ALA A 125 -1.24 -1.64 -4.84
CA ALA A 125 -0.56 -2.62 -5.67
C ALA A 125 0.64 -3.25 -4.95
N ALA A 126 1.43 -2.46 -4.23
CA ALA A 126 2.57 -2.93 -3.46
C ALA A 126 2.16 -3.83 -2.29
N ALA A 127 1.14 -3.45 -1.53
CA ALA A 127 0.61 -4.24 -0.42
C ALA A 127 0.11 -5.61 -0.88
N ARG A 128 -0.62 -5.65 -2.00
CA ARG A 128 -1.07 -6.90 -2.62
C ARG A 128 0.09 -7.76 -3.09
N ALA A 129 1.08 -7.16 -3.75
CA ALA A 129 2.26 -7.87 -4.22
C ALA A 129 3.08 -8.47 -3.06
N ALA A 130 3.12 -7.77 -1.92
CA ALA A 130 3.78 -8.24 -0.70
C ALA A 130 2.99 -9.31 0.07
N GLY A 131 1.72 -9.56 -0.28
CA GLY A 131 0.87 -10.53 0.42
C GLY A 131 0.43 -10.07 1.81
N LEU A 132 0.27 -8.77 2.01
CA LEU A 132 -0.35 -8.23 3.22
C LEU A 132 -1.83 -8.62 3.27
N ALA A 133 -2.30 -9.02 4.45
CA ALA A 133 -3.70 -9.40 4.63
C ALA A 133 -4.60 -8.16 4.75
N ARG A 134 -4.11 -7.09 5.39
CA ARG A 134 -4.80 -5.81 5.51
C ARG A 134 -3.82 -4.64 5.53
N VAL A 135 -4.30 -3.49 5.06
CA VAL A 135 -3.62 -2.19 5.13
C VAL A 135 -4.62 -1.16 5.65
N LEU A 136 -4.18 -0.34 6.61
CA LEU A 136 -4.96 0.76 7.15
C LEU A 136 -4.20 2.06 6.89
N TYR A 137 -4.81 2.93 6.08
CA TYR A 137 -4.24 4.24 5.77
C TYR A 137 -4.52 5.23 6.90
N TYR A 138 -3.46 5.88 7.36
CA TYR A 138 -3.53 6.91 8.39
C TYR A 138 -3.53 8.31 7.75
N SER A 139 -4.38 9.23 8.18
CA SER A 139 -5.69 9.03 8.84
C SER A 139 -6.85 9.41 7.91
N GLY A 140 -8.06 9.01 8.28
CA GLY A 140 -9.26 9.28 7.48
C GLY A 140 -9.70 10.76 7.48
N HIS A 141 -9.49 11.48 8.57
CA HIS A 141 -9.94 12.87 8.71
C HIS A 141 -8.91 13.72 9.42
N GLU A 142 -9.06 15.03 9.26
CA GLU A 142 -8.26 15.99 10.00
C GLU A 142 -8.61 16.04 11.47
N LYS A 143 -7.56 15.98 12.30
CA LYS A 143 -7.67 16.14 13.74
C LYS A 143 -7.98 17.62 14.02
N THR A 144 -9.00 17.84 14.82
CA THR A 144 -9.45 19.18 15.23
C THR A 144 -8.63 19.77 16.39
N HIS A 145 -7.63 19.05 16.89
CA HIS A 145 -6.89 19.45 18.10
C HIS A 145 -5.66 20.29 17.73
N ALA A 146 -5.59 21.50 18.31
CA ALA A 146 -4.46 22.41 18.16
C ALA A 146 -3.19 21.80 18.77
N GLY A 147 -2.27 21.33 17.93
CA GLY A 147 -1.00 20.72 18.34
C GLY A 147 -0.55 19.58 17.42
N ASP A 148 -1.51 18.84 16.87
CA ASP A 148 -1.27 17.75 15.92
C ASP A 148 -1.21 18.28 14.48
N GLY A 149 -0.35 19.28 14.26
CA GLY A 149 -0.21 19.99 13.00
C GLY A 149 -0.16 19.06 11.79
N GLY A 150 -1.29 18.97 11.08
CA GLY A 150 -1.59 18.34 9.77
C GLY A 150 -0.64 17.29 9.20
N ALA A 151 -0.28 16.28 9.97
CA ALA A 151 0.37 15.10 9.42
C ALA A 151 -0.68 14.21 8.72
N GLY A 152 -0.51 14.04 7.39
CA GLY A 152 -0.84 12.84 6.63
C GLY A 152 -2.25 12.29 6.68
N MET A 153 -3.08 12.72 5.73
CA MET A 153 -4.48 12.32 5.68
C MET A 153 -4.91 12.02 4.26
N PHE A 154 -5.61 10.90 4.09
CA PHE A 154 -5.93 10.38 2.76
C PHE A 154 -7.36 10.69 2.32
N LEU A 155 -8.33 10.72 3.23
CA LEU A 155 -9.76 10.70 2.86
C LEU A 155 -10.38 12.11 2.82
N ALA A 156 -10.42 12.86 3.92
CA ALA A 156 -10.99 14.21 3.91
C ALA A 156 -10.16 15.27 4.65
N ASP A 157 -10.37 16.53 4.31
CA ASP A 157 -9.78 17.69 5.00
C ASP A 157 -10.60 18.15 6.23
N LEU A 158 -10.18 19.28 6.83
CA LEU A 158 -10.85 19.94 7.97
C LEU A 158 -12.33 20.25 7.74
N ASN A 159 -12.72 20.51 6.49
CA ASN A 159 -14.09 20.83 6.11
C ASN A 159 -14.86 19.60 5.63
N HIS A 160 -14.34 18.40 5.88
CA HIS A 160 -14.86 17.13 5.37
C HIS A 160 -14.91 17.06 3.83
N THR A 161 -14.10 17.86 3.13
CA THR A 161 -13.98 17.79 1.67
C THR A 161 -13.07 16.63 1.31
N VAL A 162 -13.53 15.80 0.37
CA VAL A 162 -12.78 14.64 -0.13
C VAL A 162 -11.47 15.10 -0.78
N ARG A 163 -10.36 14.50 -0.36
CA ARG A 163 -9.03 14.80 -0.91
C ARG A 163 -8.83 14.13 -2.28
N ALA A 164 -8.02 14.75 -3.13
CA ALA A 164 -7.78 14.30 -4.51
C ALA A 164 -7.29 12.84 -4.61
N GLY A 165 -6.60 12.33 -3.59
CA GLY A 165 -6.11 10.95 -3.56
C GLY A 165 -7.20 9.87 -3.49
N VAL A 166 -8.42 10.21 -3.11
CA VAL A 166 -9.53 9.26 -2.99
C VAL A 166 -9.98 8.73 -4.34
N VAL A 167 -10.02 9.57 -5.38
CA VAL A 167 -10.45 9.14 -6.72
C VAL A 167 -9.50 8.08 -7.31
N PRO A 168 -8.18 8.28 -7.37
CA PRO A 168 -7.26 7.24 -7.84
C PRO A 168 -7.23 5.99 -6.99
N LEU A 169 -7.41 6.12 -5.67
CA LEU A 169 -7.53 4.96 -4.79
C LEU A 169 -8.79 4.14 -5.12
N ALA A 170 -9.92 4.79 -5.36
CA ALA A 170 -11.17 4.13 -5.77
C ALA A 170 -11.03 3.44 -7.12
N VAL A 171 -10.41 4.12 -8.11
CA VAL A 171 -10.13 3.54 -9.44
C VAL A 171 -9.24 2.31 -9.31
N ALA A 172 -8.12 2.40 -8.59
CA ALA A 172 -7.23 1.26 -8.38
C ALA A 172 -7.94 0.09 -7.70
N THR A 173 -8.69 0.38 -6.64
CA THR A 173 -9.39 -0.65 -5.87
C THR A 173 -10.43 -1.36 -6.73
N SER A 174 -11.23 -0.63 -7.51
CA SER A 174 -12.21 -1.19 -8.45
C SER A 174 -11.55 -2.07 -9.53
N LEU A 175 -10.46 -1.58 -10.15
CA LEU A 175 -9.78 -2.31 -11.21
C LEU A 175 -9.00 -3.53 -10.72
N LEU A 176 -8.56 -3.53 -9.46
CA LEU A 176 -7.83 -4.64 -8.87
C LEU A 176 -8.73 -5.58 -8.07
N GLU A 177 -9.98 -5.21 -7.77
CA GLU A 177 -10.92 -6.06 -7.04
C GLU A 177 -11.03 -7.47 -7.66
N GLY A 178 -10.99 -8.51 -6.83
CA GLY A 178 -11.05 -9.90 -7.27
C GLY A 178 -9.83 -10.40 -8.06
N ARG A 179 -8.74 -9.62 -8.15
CA ARG A 179 -7.50 -9.98 -8.85
C ARG A 179 -6.31 -10.13 -7.92
N CYS A 180 -5.53 -11.17 -8.13
CA CYS A 180 -4.30 -11.45 -7.40
C CYS A 180 -3.10 -10.89 -8.15
N TYR A 181 -2.10 -10.40 -7.41
CA TYR A 181 -0.81 -10.08 -7.99
C TYR A 181 -0.17 -11.34 -8.55
N VAL A 182 0.37 -11.25 -9.76
CA VAL A 182 1.06 -12.35 -10.45
C VAL A 182 2.56 -12.11 -10.42
N ARG A 183 3.01 -10.96 -10.95
CA ARG A 183 4.44 -10.64 -11.11
C ARG A 183 4.65 -9.18 -11.52
N ARG A 184 5.90 -8.73 -11.45
CA ARG A 184 6.40 -7.59 -12.21
C ARG A 184 6.90 -8.10 -13.56
N VAL A 185 6.47 -7.47 -14.65
CA VAL A 185 6.96 -7.79 -15.99
C VAL A 185 8.33 -7.11 -16.18
N PRO A 186 9.39 -7.87 -16.53
CA PRO A 186 10.70 -7.29 -16.74
C PRO A 186 10.79 -6.58 -18.09
N HIS A 187 11.48 -5.43 -18.13
CA HIS A 187 11.69 -4.63 -19.34
C HIS A 187 13.16 -4.21 -19.46
N ALA A 188 13.98 -5.00 -20.14
CA ALA A 188 15.43 -4.75 -20.24
C ALA A 188 15.79 -3.39 -20.84
N LYS A 189 14.98 -2.88 -21.79
CA LYS A 189 15.19 -1.58 -22.45
C LYS A 189 14.53 -0.41 -21.74
N ALA A 190 13.76 -0.66 -20.67
CA ALA A 190 13.06 0.35 -19.90
C ALA A 190 13.12 0.02 -18.40
N PRO A 191 14.32 0.07 -17.78
CA PRO A 191 14.50 -0.32 -16.37
C PRO A 191 13.67 0.54 -15.39
N ASN A 192 13.36 1.78 -15.78
CA ASN A 192 12.51 2.69 -14.99
C ASN A 192 11.01 2.42 -15.14
N LEU A 193 10.59 1.49 -16.01
CA LEU A 193 9.20 1.07 -16.11
C LEU A 193 8.88 0.10 -14.97
N VAL A 194 7.87 0.46 -14.17
CA VAL A 194 7.21 -0.47 -13.28
C VAL A 194 5.94 -0.96 -13.96
N ASP A 195 5.80 -2.27 -14.05
CA ASP A 195 4.72 -2.94 -14.76
C ASP A 195 4.29 -4.16 -13.96
N LEU A 196 3.18 -4.02 -13.24
CA LEU A 196 2.66 -5.02 -12.32
C LEU A 196 1.45 -5.70 -12.94
N GLN A 197 1.50 -7.03 -13.04
CA GLN A 197 0.42 -7.84 -13.58
C GLN A 197 -0.45 -8.40 -12.46
N PHE A 198 -1.76 -8.23 -12.60
CA PHE A 198 -2.79 -8.79 -11.72
C PHE A 198 -3.79 -9.58 -12.56
N THR A 199 -4.19 -10.77 -12.09
CA THR A 199 -5.14 -11.63 -12.81
C THR A 199 -6.20 -12.16 -11.86
N GLY A 200 -7.43 -12.31 -12.34
CA GLY A 200 -8.53 -12.86 -11.56
C GLY A 200 -9.87 -12.62 -12.25
N ARG A 201 -10.90 -12.32 -11.44
CA ARG A 201 -12.25 -12.07 -11.97
C ARG A 201 -12.22 -10.91 -12.98
N GLY A 202 -12.73 -11.15 -14.18
CA GLY A 202 -12.82 -10.13 -15.23
C GLY A 202 -11.49 -9.85 -15.95
N GLY A 203 -10.56 -10.80 -15.97
CA GLY A 203 -9.37 -10.77 -16.81
C GLY A 203 -8.11 -10.22 -16.14
N THR A 204 -7.13 -9.89 -16.96
CA THR A 204 -5.83 -9.39 -16.51
C THR A 204 -5.77 -7.85 -16.53
N VAL A 205 -5.17 -7.27 -15.49
CA VAL A 205 -4.86 -5.84 -15.41
C VAL A 205 -3.36 -5.68 -15.24
N ARG A 206 -2.74 -4.88 -16.10
CA ARG A 206 -1.40 -4.36 -15.87
C ARG A 206 -1.50 -2.94 -15.32
N MET A 207 -0.81 -2.67 -14.22
CA MET A 207 -0.63 -1.32 -13.68
C MET A 207 0.78 -0.85 -14.02
N LEU A 208 0.89 0.24 -14.77
CA LEU A 208 2.15 0.74 -15.30
C LEU A 208 2.43 2.16 -14.83
N TRP A 209 3.69 2.47 -14.52
CA TRP A 209 4.19 3.84 -14.36
C TRP A 209 5.69 3.90 -14.59
N ALA A 210 6.21 5.08 -14.90
CA ALA A 210 7.64 5.35 -14.87
C ALA A 210 8.06 5.75 -13.45
N ALA A 211 9.09 5.11 -12.90
CA ALA A 211 9.68 5.49 -11.61
C ALA A 211 10.19 6.94 -11.63
N GLU A 212 10.70 7.37 -12.79
CA GLU A 212 11.19 8.72 -13.05
C GLU A 212 10.90 9.14 -14.50
N GLY A 213 10.67 10.43 -14.71
CA GLY A 213 10.47 11.02 -16.02
C GLY A 213 9.25 10.44 -16.75
N SER A 214 9.39 10.27 -18.06
CA SER A 214 8.35 9.69 -18.90
C SER A 214 8.97 8.86 -20.02
N LEU A 215 8.34 7.73 -20.32
CA LEU A 215 8.83 6.75 -21.28
C LEU A 215 7.68 6.08 -22.04
N ALA A 216 8.00 5.45 -23.18
CA ALA A 216 7.05 4.63 -23.91
C ALA A 216 7.01 3.20 -23.34
N ALA A 217 5.82 2.75 -22.95
CA ALA A 217 5.57 1.39 -22.47
C ALA A 217 4.89 0.54 -23.56
N PRO A 218 5.33 -0.70 -23.78
CA PRO A 218 4.73 -1.58 -24.79
C PRO A 218 3.37 -2.10 -24.35
N LEU A 219 2.43 -2.12 -25.30
CA LEU A 219 1.09 -2.65 -25.12
C LEU A 219 0.95 -4.04 -25.77
N PRO A 220 0.32 -5.01 -25.08
CA PRO A 220 -0.05 -6.29 -25.68
C PRO A 220 -1.02 -6.11 -26.84
N ALA A 221 -0.97 -7.02 -27.81
CA ALA A 221 -1.83 -6.95 -29.00
C ALA A 221 -3.33 -7.09 -28.66
N ASP A 222 -3.64 -7.79 -27.56
CA ASP A 222 -4.95 -8.03 -26.99
C ASP A 222 -5.38 -6.94 -25.99
N THR A 223 -4.75 -5.76 -26.01
CA THR A 223 -5.17 -4.63 -25.17
C THR A 223 -6.62 -4.24 -25.47
N ARG A 224 -7.50 -4.44 -24.48
CA ARG A 224 -8.92 -4.08 -24.60
C ARG A 224 -9.15 -2.59 -24.35
N GLN A 225 -8.54 -2.06 -23.29
CA GLN A 225 -8.74 -0.68 -22.87
C GLN A 225 -7.55 -0.20 -22.02
N ILE A 226 -7.31 1.11 -22.05
CA ILE A 226 -6.35 1.77 -21.17
C ILE A 226 -7.06 2.86 -20.39
N VAL A 227 -6.81 2.91 -19.08
CA VAL A 227 -7.48 3.82 -18.14
C VAL A 227 -6.43 4.59 -17.35
N SER A 228 -6.60 5.90 -17.18
CA SER A 228 -5.74 6.72 -16.32
C SER A 228 -6.03 6.49 -14.84
N MET A 229 -5.17 7.01 -13.95
CA MET A 229 -5.45 7.03 -12.51
C MET A 229 -6.76 7.75 -12.13
N TRP A 230 -7.30 8.58 -13.03
CA TRP A 230 -8.56 9.29 -12.83
C TRP A 230 -9.77 8.59 -13.44
N GLY A 231 -9.62 7.34 -13.90
CA GLY A 231 -10.73 6.58 -14.52
C GLY A 231 -11.05 6.99 -15.96
N ARG A 232 -10.23 7.84 -16.59
CA ARG A 232 -10.47 8.29 -17.97
C ARG A 232 -9.81 7.35 -18.98
N PRO A 233 -10.48 7.00 -20.09
CA PRO A 233 -9.86 6.26 -21.18
C PRO A 233 -8.64 7.00 -21.76
N ILE A 234 -7.58 6.28 -22.09
CA ILE A 234 -6.39 6.82 -22.78
C ILE A 234 -6.30 6.18 -24.18
N LYS A 235 -6.07 6.99 -25.20
CA LYS A 235 -5.78 6.51 -26.56
C LYS A 235 -4.29 6.18 -26.68
N PRO A 236 -3.92 4.96 -27.12
CA PRO A 236 -2.52 4.61 -27.36
C PRO A 236 -1.97 5.25 -28.63
N THR A 237 -0.65 5.26 -28.76
CA THR A 237 0.06 5.60 -30.00
C THR A 237 0.61 4.31 -30.59
N GLY A 238 -0.10 3.74 -31.56
CA GLY A 238 0.22 2.42 -32.09
C GLY A 238 0.11 1.33 -31.00
N ARG A 239 1.17 0.52 -30.84
CA ARG A 239 1.27 -0.52 -29.79
C ARG A 239 2.02 -0.05 -28.54
N GLN A 240 1.98 1.26 -28.27
CA GLN A 240 2.65 1.85 -27.12
C GLN A 240 1.77 2.89 -26.44
N ILE A 241 2.06 3.14 -25.16
CA ILE A 241 1.53 4.26 -24.40
C ILE A 241 2.66 5.03 -23.74
N ARG A 242 2.56 6.36 -23.72
CA ARG A 242 3.44 7.20 -22.92
C ARG A 242 3.00 7.12 -21.45
N VAL A 243 3.90 6.69 -20.58
CA VAL A 243 3.68 6.67 -19.13
C VAL A 243 4.65 7.62 -18.44
N ASP A 244 4.21 8.17 -17.31
CA ASP A 244 5.01 8.98 -16.41
C ASP A 244 4.80 8.44 -14.97
N GLN A 245 5.03 9.25 -13.96
CA GLN A 245 4.82 8.85 -12.57
C GLN A 245 3.34 8.61 -12.22
N ASN A 246 2.38 9.00 -13.05
CA ASN A 246 0.98 8.67 -12.85
C ASN A 246 0.73 7.21 -13.27
N PRO A 247 0.12 6.37 -12.41
CA PRO A 247 -0.21 5.03 -12.82
C PRO A 247 -1.29 5.03 -13.90
N VAL A 248 -1.11 4.13 -14.87
CA VAL A 248 -2.10 3.79 -15.88
C VAL A 248 -2.44 2.31 -15.79
N TYR A 249 -3.65 1.95 -16.17
CA TYR A 249 -4.15 0.58 -16.13
C TYR A 249 -4.44 0.10 -17.53
N VAL A 250 -3.81 -1.01 -17.93
CA VAL A 250 -4.04 -1.69 -19.20
C VAL A 250 -4.88 -2.93 -18.91
N LEU A 251 -6.11 -2.92 -19.43
CA LEU A 251 -7.08 -4.00 -19.30
C LEU A 251 -6.90 -4.98 -20.45
N LEU A 252 -6.72 -6.25 -20.10
CA LEU A 252 -6.58 -7.39 -20.99
C LEU A 252 -7.75 -8.37 -20.74
N PRO A 253 -8.02 -9.31 -21.65
CA PRO A 253 -8.96 -10.41 -21.43
C PRO A 253 -8.73 -11.18 -20.13
#